data_AF-A0ABD5W8W3-F1
#
_entry.id   AF-A0ABD5W8W3-F1
#
_cell.length_a   1.000
_cell.length_b   1.000
_cell.length_c   1.000
_cell.angle_alpha   90.00
_cell.angle_beta   90.00
_cell.angle_gamma   90.00
#
_symmetry.space_group_name_H-M   'P 1'
#
loop_
_entity.id
_entity.type
_entity.pdbx_description
1 polymer ?
#
loop_
_entity_poly.entity_id
_entity_poly.type
_entity_poly.pdbx_seq_one_letter_code
_entity_poly.pdbx_strand_id
1 'polypeptide(L)'
;MWGSRRDRDRSAVVCIACGESLPREDAREYDKEGDRWSRRDKEFEYLCKECYRELSHQPRGDLEELLTDVETAAGGDSQEAYVEAYQNEVVRRYGEPEADTEDTEGRSD
;
A
#
# COMPACT_ATOMS: atom_id res chain seq x y z
N MET A 1 27.16 31.60 24.67
CA MET A 1 25.88 31.17 24.07
C MET A 1 26.16 30.71 22.64
N TRP A 2 26.04 29.43 22.33
CA TRP A 2 25.79 28.91 20.98
C TRP A 2 25.64 27.40 21.06
N GLY A 3 24.42 26.91 20.82
CA GLY A 3 24.10 25.48 20.84
C GLY A 3 23.06 25.16 19.77
N SER A 4 23.52 24.48 18.73
CA SER A 4 22.80 23.40 18.04
C SER A 4 21.37 23.67 17.55
N ARG A 5 21.20 24.61 16.61
CA ARG A 5 19.98 24.69 15.77
C ARG A 5 20.12 24.01 14.40
N ARG A 6 21.30 23.47 14.04
CA ARG A 6 21.57 22.95 12.68
C ARG A 6 21.48 21.43 12.52
N ASP A 7 21.28 20.67 13.61
CA ASP A 7 21.15 19.20 13.53
C ASP A 7 19.69 18.72 13.40
N ARG A 8 18.73 19.54 13.84
CA ARG A 8 17.30 19.18 13.82
C ARG A 8 16.66 19.21 12.42
N ASP A 9 17.31 19.87 11.46
CA ASP A 9 16.89 19.92 10.05
C ASP A 9 17.33 18.70 9.24
N ARG A 10 18.27 17.88 9.72
CA ARG A 10 18.73 16.67 9.01
C ARG A 10 17.88 15.43 9.28
N SER A 11 16.90 15.53 10.17
CA SER A 11 16.06 14.41 10.58
C SER A 11 14.60 14.59 10.22
N ALA A 12 14.16 15.68 9.59
CA ALA A 12 12.76 15.82 9.17
C ALA A 12 12.58 15.24 7.76
N VAL A 13 11.51 14.48 7.56
CA VAL A 13 11.08 13.95 6.26
C VAL A 13 9.64 14.38 6.01
N VAL A 14 9.21 14.37 4.76
CA VAL A 14 7.84 14.74 4.38
C VAL A 14 7.07 13.48 4.04
N CYS A 15 5.89 13.32 4.66
CA CYS A 15 4.94 12.28 4.28
C CYS A 15 4.47 12.52 2.85
N ILE A 16 4.71 11.58 1.92
CA ILE A 16 4.30 11.72 0.52
C ILE A 16 2.78 11.72 0.32
N ALA A 17 2.02 11.22 1.30
CA ALA A 17 0.56 11.14 1.22
C ALA A 17 -0.12 12.43 1.72
N CYS A 18 0.21 12.91 2.92
CA CYS A 18 -0.45 14.06 3.53
C CYS A 18 0.38 15.36 3.51
N GLY A 19 1.65 15.30 3.12
CA GLY A 19 2.56 16.45 3.10
C GLY A 19 3.06 16.91 4.48
N GLU A 20 2.72 16.20 5.56
CA GLU A 20 3.19 16.53 6.91
C GLU A 20 4.72 16.36 7.01
N SER A 21 5.39 17.35 7.60
CA SER A 21 6.81 17.25 7.96
C SER A 21 6.93 16.64 9.35
N LEU A 22 7.63 15.51 9.45
CA LEU A 22 7.74 14.73 10.67
C LEU A 22 9.18 14.26 10.92
N PRO A 23 9.57 13.95 12.17
CA PRO A 23 10.84 13.31 12.44
C PRO A 23 10.96 11.98 11.67
N ARG A 24 12.14 11.71 11.12
CA ARG A 24 12.48 10.51 10.35
C ARG A 24 12.27 9.25 11.18
N GLU A 25 12.54 9.32 12.48
CA GLU A 25 12.30 8.23 13.43
C GLU A 25 10.82 7.87 13.59
N ASP A 26 9.92 8.82 13.33
CA ASP A 26 8.48 8.62 13.36
C ASP A 26 7.88 8.25 12.00
N ALA A 27 8.66 8.32 10.94
CA ALA A 27 8.23 7.96 9.60
C ALA A 27 8.34 6.45 9.31
N ARG A 28 7.65 6.01 8.27
CA ARG A 28 7.77 4.69 7.65
C ARG A 28 8.44 4.86 6.29
N GLU A 29 9.51 4.10 6.06
CA GLU A 29 10.13 4.00 4.75
C GLU A 29 9.18 3.27 3.80
N TYR A 30 8.89 3.90 2.67
CA TYR A 30 8.07 3.37 1.60
C TYR A 30 8.96 3.04 0.40
N ASP A 31 8.95 1.77 0.01
CA ASP A 31 9.53 1.32 -1.25
C ASP A 31 8.39 1.19 -2.27
N LYS A 32 8.39 2.04 -3.29
CA LYS A 32 7.40 2.01 -4.37
C LYS A 32 7.42 0.70 -5.16
N GLU A 33 8.55 -0.01 -5.17
CA GLU A 33 8.74 -1.30 -5.86
C GLU A 33 8.42 -2.49 -4.93
N GLY A 34 8.12 -2.25 -3.65
CA GLY A 34 7.70 -3.29 -2.71
C GLY A 34 8.81 -4.21 -2.17
N ASP A 35 10.08 -4.00 -2.52
CA ASP A 35 11.20 -4.81 -2.04
C ASP A 35 11.87 -4.22 -0.79
N ARG A 36 11.32 -4.55 0.38
CA ARG A 36 11.84 -4.11 1.68
C ARG A 36 13.22 -4.69 2.04
N TRP A 37 13.67 -5.75 1.37
CA TRP A 37 14.83 -6.53 1.79
C TRP A 37 16.13 -5.99 1.20
N SER A 38 16.14 -5.53 -0.05
CA SER A 38 17.32 -4.87 -0.62
C SER A 38 17.29 -3.36 -0.35
N ARG A 39 18.33 -2.87 0.33
CA ARG A 39 18.50 -1.43 0.65
C ARG A 39 19.60 -0.75 -0.16
N ARG A 40 20.38 -1.52 -0.92
CA ARG A 40 21.53 -0.99 -1.66
C ARG A 40 21.02 -0.30 -2.92
N ASP A 41 21.52 0.91 -3.17
CA ASP A 41 21.18 1.73 -4.35
C ASP A 41 19.70 2.14 -4.46
N LYS A 42 18.98 2.19 -3.34
CA LYS A 42 17.58 2.65 -3.29
C LYS A 42 17.42 3.95 -2.51
N GLU A 43 16.56 4.81 -3.03
CA GLU A 43 16.02 5.95 -2.29
C GLU A 43 14.62 5.60 -1.79
N PHE A 44 14.42 5.72 -0.47
CA PHE A 44 13.12 5.48 0.16
C PHE A 44 12.33 6.78 0.28
N GLU A 45 11.03 6.68 0.02
CA GLU A 45 10.06 7.71 0.35
C GLU A 45 9.55 7.52 1.79
N TYR A 46 8.82 8.50 2.33
CA TYR A 46 8.39 8.47 3.73
C TYR A 46 6.89 8.68 3.86
N LEU A 47 6.31 7.97 4.83
CA LEU A 47 4.91 8.10 5.22
C LEU A 47 4.82 8.31 6.74
N CYS A 48 3.85 9.09 7.20
CA CYS A 48 3.48 9.09 8.61
C CYS A 48 2.78 7.76 8.98
N LYS A 49 2.74 7.44 10.27
CA LYS A 49 2.16 6.17 10.77
C LYS A 49 0.70 6.00 10.38
N GLU A 50 -0.08 7.08 10.37
CA GLU A 50 -1.50 7.04 10.01
C GLU A 50 -1.67 6.74 8.51
N CYS A 51 -1.04 7.53 7.62
CA CYS A 51 -1.12 7.27 6.18
C CYS A 51 -0.57 5.88 5.80
N TYR A 52 0.49 5.40 6.46
CA TYR A 52 0.99 4.05 6.22
C TYR A 52 -0.04 2.96 6.58
N ARG A 53 -0.80 3.13 7.66
CA ARG A 53 -1.83 2.14 8.07
C ARG A 53 -2.99 2.06 7.08
N GLU A 54 -3.33 3.17 6.45
CA GLU A 54 -4.43 3.25 5.48
C GLU A 54 -4.06 2.73 4.09
N LEU A 55 -2.77 2.48 3.82
CA LEU A 55 -2.34 1.94 2.53
C LEU A 55 -2.74 0.48 2.35
N SER A 56 -3.08 0.16 1.10
CA SER A 56 -3.07 -1.23 0.64
C SER A 56 -1.62 -1.74 0.61
N HIS A 57 -1.37 -2.79 1.38
CA HIS A 57 -0.09 -3.50 1.42
C HIS A 57 -0.07 -4.68 0.46
N GLN A 58 -1.10 -4.81 -0.38
CA GLN A 58 -1.14 -5.86 -1.39
C GLN A 58 0.00 -5.67 -2.37
N PRO A 59 0.73 -6.74 -2.73
CA PRO A 59 1.79 -6.65 -3.72
C PRO A 59 1.22 -6.09 -5.03
N ARG A 60 1.95 -5.14 -5.64
CA ARG A 60 1.56 -4.53 -6.92
C ARG A 60 2.07 -5.30 -8.15
N GLY A 61 2.81 -6.40 -7.92
CA GLY A 61 3.24 -7.28 -8.99
C GLY A 61 2.04 -7.76 -9.80
N ASP A 62 2.17 -7.70 -11.13
CA ASP A 62 1.16 -8.14 -12.10
C ASP A 62 -0.21 -7.41 -12.01
N LEU A 63 -0.34 -6.37 -11.17
CA LEU A 63 -1.59 -5.64 -10.99
C LEU A 63 -2.01 -4.91 -12.26
N GLU A 64 -1.08 -4.22 -12.94
CA GLU A 64 -1.38 -3.51 -14.19
C GLU A 64 -1.81 -4.45 -15.31
N GLU A 65 -1.13 -5.59 -15.45
CA GLU A 65 -1.50 -6.65 -16.40
C GLU A 65 -2.89 -7.19 -16.08
N LEU A 66 -3.16 -7.50 -14.81
CA LEU A 66 -4.48 -7.93 -14.36
C LEU A 66 -5.57 -6.92 -14.72
N LEU A 67 -5.39 -5.65 -14.39
CA LEU A 67 -6.40 -4.62 -14.65
C LEU A 67 -6.64 -4.40 -16.15
N THR A 68 -5.61 -4.57 -16.98
CA THR A 68 -5.71 -4.49 -18.45
C THR A 68 -6.51 -5.65 -19.04
N ASP A 69 -6.28 -6.88 -18.53
CA ASP A 69 -7.02 -8.06 -18.95
C ASP A 69 -8.50 -7.97 -18.50
N VAL A 70 -8.75 -7.44 -17.30
CA VAL A 70 -10.11 -7.16 -16.80
C VAL A 70 -10.82 -6.14 -17.69
N GLU A 71 -10.19 -5.02 -18.03
CA GLU A 71 -10.79 -4.01 -18.91
C GLU A 71 -11.16 -4.62 -20.28
N THR A 72 -10.24 -5.43 -20.83
CA THR A 72 -10.45 -6.13 -22.11
C THR A 72 -11.62 -7.12 -22.02
N ALA A 73 -11.75 -7.85 -20.91
CA ALA A 73 -12.83 -8.80 -20.69
C ALA A 73 -14.19 -8.13 -20.41
N ALA A 74 -14.19 -7.00 -19.70
CA ALA A 74 -15.39 -6.26 -19.33
C ALA A 74 -16.03 -5.51 -20.51
N GLY A 75 -15.25 -5.19 -21.55
CA GLY A 75 -15.74 -4.51 -22.75
C GLY A 75 -16.05 -3.01 -22.56
N GLY A 76 -15.73 -2.43 -21.40
CA GLY A 76 -15.79 -0.98 -21.13
C GLY A 76 -17.20 -0.39 -20.91
N ASP A 77 -18.24 -1.22 -20.82
CA ASP A 77 -19.63 -0.74 -20.90
C ASP A 77 -20.29 -0.43 -19.53
N SER A 78 -19.76 -0.94 -18.42
CA SER A 78 -20.24 -0.59 -17.09
C SER A 78 -19.26 -0.91 -15.96
N GLN A 79 -19.46 -0.24 -14.83
CA GLN A 79 -18.72 -0.54 -13.59
C GLN A 79 -19.06 -1.94 -13.08
N GLU A 80 -20.32 -2.37 -13.17
CA GLU A 80 -20.73 -3.71 -12.75
C GLU A 80 -20.02 -4.80 -13.56
N ALA A 81 -19.93 -4.65 -14.88
CA ALA A 81 -19.24 -5.60 -15.75
C ALA A 81 -17.74 -5.66 -15.44
N TYR A 82 -17.12 -4.51 -15.14
CA TYR A 82 -15.73 -4.45 -14.71
C TYR A 82 -15.48 -5.21 -13.40
N VAL A 83 -16.34 -5.01 -12.40
CA VAL A 83 -16.21 -5.66 -11.09
C VAL A 83 -16.41 -7.17 -11.21
N GLU A 84 -17.37 -7.63 -12.01
CA GLU A 84 -17.58 -9.05 -12.29
C GLU A 84 -16.37 -9.67 -13.01
N ALA A 85 -15.86 -9.01 -14.04
CA ALA A 85 -14.66 -9.46 -14.75
C ALA A 85 -13.43 -9.52 -13.82
N TYR A 86 -13.27 -8.53 -12.94
CA TYR A 86 -12.20 -8.53 -11.92
C TYR A 86 -12.30 -9.72 -10.98
N GLN A 87 -13.49 -10.01 -10.44
CA GLN A 87 -13.69 -11.14 -9.53
C GLN A 87 -13.37 -12.47 -10.22
N ASN A 88 -13.85 -12.65 -11.46
CA ASN A 88 -13.57 -13.84 -12.26
C ASN A 88 -12.07 -13.99 -12.54
N GLU A 89 -11.39 -12.90 -12.88
CA GLU A 89 -9.97 -12.91 -13.22
C GLU A 89 -9.09 -13.18 -11.98
N VAL A 90 -9.43 -12.62 -10.83
CA VAL A 90 -8.77 -12.91 -9.55
C VAL A 90 -8.92 -14.39 -9.19
N VAL A 91 -10.14 -14.93 -9.28
CA VAL A 91 -10.38 -16.37 -9.03
C VAL A 91 -9.59 -17.23 -10.00
N ARG A 92 -9.54 -16.85 -11.29
CA ARG A 92 -8.79 -17.57 -12.32
C ARG A 92 -7.29 -17.61 -12.06
N ARG A 93 -6.69 -16.51 -11.59
CA ARG A 93 -5.24 -16.41 -11.35
C ARG A 93 -4.80 -16.97 -10.01
N TYR A 94 -5.59 -16.76 -8.96
CA TYR A 94 -5.17 -16.96 -7.57
C TYR A 94 -6.01 -18.01 -6.82
N GLY A 95 -7.07 -18.54 -7.44
CA GLY A 95 -8.02 -19.44 -6.79
C GLY A 95 -9.13 -18.68 -6.06
N GLU A 96 -10.09 -19.42 -5.50
CA GLU A 96 -11.13 -18.80 -4.69
C GLU A 96 -10.54 -18.20 -3.42
N PRO A 97 -10.99 -17.00 -3.01
CA PRO A 97 -10.60 -16.48 -1.72
C PRO A 97 -11.01 -17.46 -0.62
N GLU A 98 -10.11 -17.71 0.33
CA GLU A 98 -10.48 -18.37 1.58
C GLU A 98 -11.68 -17.61 2.16
N ALA A 99 -12.78 -18.30 2.43
CA ALA A 99 -13.93 -17.67 3.04
C ALA A 99 -13.48 -17.03 4.36
N ASP A 100 -13.77 -15.73 4.56
CA ASP A 100 -13.63 -15.08 5.85
C ASP A 100 -14.52 -15.85 6.84
N THR A 101 -13.93 -16.81 7.56
CA THR A 101 -14.54 -17.37 8.76
C THR A 101 -14.43 -16.28 9.82
N GLU A 102 -15.29 -15.26 9.73
CA GLU A 102 -15.41 -14.26 10.79
C GLU A 102 -15.59 -15.01 12.12
N ASP A 103 -14.65 -14.75 13.03
CA ASP A 103 -14.65 -15.11 14.44
C ASP A 103 -16.02 -14.82 15.06
N THR A 104 -16.94 -15.78 14.97
CA THR A 104 -18.21 -15.79 15.69
C THR A 104 -18.02 -16.48 17.04
N GLU A 105 -16.83 -16.40 17.64
CA GLU A 105 -16.56 -16.97 18.97
C GLU A 105 -15.68 -16.01 19.78
N GLY A 106 -16.30 -15.11 20.55
CA GLY A 106 -15.51 -14.23 21.42
C GLY A 106 -16.22 -13.11 22.17
N ARG A 107 -17.52 -13.19 22.44
CA ARG A 107 -18.14 -12.37 23.51
C ARG A 107 -19.09 -13.20 24.35
N SER A 108 -18.50 -14.12 25.09
CA SER A 108 -19.09 -14.78 26.24
C SER A 108 -18.39 -14.27 27.49
N ASP A 109 -19.22 -13.79 28.43
CA ASP A 109 -18.96 -13.28 29.79
C ASP A 109 -18.46 -11.84 29.97
#